data_AF-A0A9E4QT74-F1
#
_entry.id   AF-A0A9E4QT74-F1
#
_cell.length_a   1.000
_cell.length_b   1.000
_cell.length_c   1.000
_cell.angle_alpha   90.00
_cell.angle_beta   90.00
_cell.angle_gamma   90.00
#
_symmetry.space_group_name_H-M   'P 1'
#
loop_
_entity.id
_entity.type
_entity.pdbx_description
1 polymer ?
#
loop_
_entity_poly.entity_id
_entity_poly.type
_entity_poly.pdbx_seq_one_letter_code
_entity_poly.pdbx_strand_id
1 'polypeptide(L)'
;MAIPGREQVRAALLRYVELPGARFLKALKLTPNAVTLLGFAVSVVAAYLVGSGWLLAGGVVFLLGGGLDLMDGALARLTGTESPFGALLDSVFDRLGEAALFVGLAVYGLRAGFGDHYLMFFMTVLLLALIFSQGVSYLRARGEGLGVFTRAGVMTRPERVVLLGIGLLIGQIVWVLPVVLLAIAVVSCFTLFQRMFTIRHQLDQGG
;
A
#
# COMPACT_ATOMS: atom_id res chain seq x y z
N MET A 1 2.39 0.19 -20.66
CA MET A 1 1.05 0.25 -21.24
C MET A 1 0.10 0.81 -20.18
N ALA A 2 -0.45 2.01 -20.37
CA ALA A 2 -1.44 2.57 -19.44
C ALA A 2 -2.77 1.84 -19.63
N ILE A 3 -3.39 1.38 -18.54
CA ILE A 3 -4.68 0.69 -18.59
C ILE A 3 -5.77 1.74 -18.87
N PRO A 4 -6.60 1.58 -19.92
CA PRO A 4 -7.72 2.49 -20.19
C PRO A 4 -8.63 2.59 -18.95
N GLY A 5 -8.94 3.81 -18.50
CA GLY A 5 -9.79 4.08 -17.33
C GLY A 5 -9.06 4.44 -16.02
N ARG A 6 -7.76 4.10 -15.87
CA ARG A 6 -6.98 4.48 -14.67
C ARG A 6 -6.90 5.99 -14.45
N GLU A 7 -6.76 6.77 -15.52
CA GLU A 7 -6.68 8.23 -15.41
C GLU A 7 -8.01 8.86 -14.98
N GLN A 8 -9.13 8.31 -15.45
CA GLN A 8 -10.48 8.77 -15.05
C GLN A 8 -10.72 8.46 -13.57
N VAL A 9 -10.36 7.27 -13.10
CA VAL A 9 -10.44 6.89 -11.68
C VAL A 9 -9.54 7.78 -10.82
N ARG A 10 -8.29 8.03 -11.24
CA ARG A 10 -7.37 8.92 -10.51
C ARG A 10 -7.89 10.36 -10.44
N ALA A 11 -8.47 10.87 -11.54
CA ALA A 11 -9.08 12.19 -11.57
C ALA A 11 -10.31 12.26 -10.64
N ALA A 12 -11.13 11.22 -10.61
CA ALA A 12 -12.26 11.11 -9.69
C ALA A 12 -11.81 11.04 -8.23
N LEU A 13 -10.82 10.21 -7.90
CA LEU A 13 -10.24 10.13 -6.55
C LEU A 13 -9.68 11.46 -6.09
N LEU A 14 -8.93 12.14 -6.96
CA LEU A 14 -8.39 13.47 -6.67
C LEU A 14 -9.51 14.47 -6.36
N ARG A 15 -10.55 14.50 -7.21
CA ARG A 15 -11.63 15.49 -7.12
C ARG A 15 -12.58 15.26 -5.93
N TYR A 16 -12.94 14.00 -5.67
CA TYR A 16 -13.99 13.65 -4.71
C TYR A 16 -13.45 13.19 -3.35
N VAL A 17 -12.20 12.74 -3.26
CA VAL A 17 -11.62 12.22 -2.02
C VAL A 17 -10.44 13.09 -1.56
N GLU A 18 -9.39 13.20 -2.38
CA GLU A 18 -8.13 13.84 -1.97
C GLU A 18 -8.32 15.34 -1.68
N LEU A 19 -8.94 16.10 -2.59
CA LEU A 19 -9.09 17.56 -2.45
C LEU A 19 -10.07 18.00 -1.35
N PRO A 20 -11.27 17.40 -1.21
CA PRO A 20 -12.15 17.71 -0.07
C PRO A 20 -11.47 17.35 1.25
N GLY A 21 -10.82 16.18 1.28
CA GLY A 21 -10.07 15.70 2.41
C GLY A 21 -8.95 16.63 2.85
N ALA A 22 -8.07 17.00 1.91
CA ALA A 22 -6.98 17.90 2.18
C ALA A 22 -7.45 19.31 2.59
N ARG A 23 -8.58 19.81 2.06
CA ARG A 23 -9.20 21.05 2.54
C ARG A 23 -9.70 20.95 3.98
N PHE A 24 -10.28 19.81 4.35
CA PHE A 24 -10.69 19.55 5.73
C PHE A 24 -9.47 19.48 6.68
N LEU A 25 -8.42 18.76 6.31
CA LEU A 25 -7.18 18.68 7.11
C LEU A 25 -6.48 20.04 7.23
N LYS A 26 -6.51 20.86 6.16
CA LYS A 26 -6.04 22.25 6.19
C LYS A 26 -6.85 23.10 7.17
N ALA A 27 -8.18 22.93 7.22
CA ALA A 27 -9.03 23.63 8.18
C ALA A 27 -8.72 23.24 9.63
N LEU A 28 -8.32 21.99 9.87
CA LEU A 28 -7.81 21.49 11.15
C LEU A 28 -6.37 21.94 11.47
N LYS A 29 -5.72 22.71 10.57
CA LYS A 29 -4.34 23.19 10.71
C LYS A 29 -3.31 22.05 10.89
N LEU A 30 -3.60 20.87 10.34
CA LEU A 30 -2.65 19.76 10.33
C LEU A 30 -1.56 20.01 9.27
N THR A 31 -0.34 19.55 9.56
CA THR A 31 0.77 19.55 8.60
C THR A 31 0.77 18.24 7.81
N PRO A 32 1.27 18.21 6.56
CA PRO A 32 1.38 16.97 5.79
C PRO A 32 2.09 15.85 6.55
N ASN A 33 3.25 16.15 7.15
CA ASN A 33 4.01 15.17 7.93
C ASN A 33 3.22 14.62 9.13
N ALA A 34 2.38 15.43 9.79
CA ALA A 34 1.53 14.96 10.88
C ALA A 34 0.45 14.00 10.37
N VAL A 35 -0.10 14.25 9.17
CA VAL A 35 -1.08 13.36 8.53
C VAL A 35 -0.42 12.03 8.16
N THR A 36 0.80 12.04 7.61
CA THR A 36 1.58 10.81 7.33
C THR A 36 1.78 9.96 8.59
N LEU A 37 2.22 10.58 9.69
CA LEU A 37 2.43 9.87 10.97
C LEU A 37 1.12 9.35 11.56
N LEU A 38 0.02 10.09 11.39
CA LEU A 38 -1.31 9.64 11.79
C LEU A 38 -1.78 8.45 10.94
N GLY A 39 -1.58 8.48 9.62
CA GLY A 39 -1.89 7.37 8.71
C GLY A 39 -1.14 6.10 9.09
N PHE A 40 0.15 6.23 9.46
CA PHE A 40 0.91 5.13 10.01
C PHE A 40 0.35 4.59 11.33
N ALA A 41 0.04 5.47 12.29
CA ALA A 41 -0.56 5.06 13.56
C ALA A 41 -1.88 4.30 13.36
N VAL A 42 -2.72 4.79 12.43
CA VAL A 42 -3.96 4.11 12.01
C VAL A 42 -3.66 2.73 11.43
N SER A 43 -2.61 2.58 10.62
CA SER A 43 -2.18 1.29 10.07
C SER A 43 -1.71 0.31 11.15
N VAL A 44 -1.02 0.80 12.19
CA VAL A 44 -0.62 -0.02 13.35
C VAL A 44 -1.85 -0.48 14.15
N VAL A 45 -2.84 0.39 14.35
CA VAL A 45 -4.11 0.01 14.98
C VAL A 45 -4.83 -1.05 14.14
N ALA A 46 -4.88 -0.90 12.82
CA ALA A 46 -5.44 -1.91 11.93
C ALA A 46 -4.72 -3.25 12.06
N ALA A 47 -3.39 -3.26 12.07
CA ALA A 47 -2.57 -4.45 12.27
C ALA A 47 -2.88 -5.16 13.60
N TYR A 48 -3.03 -4.40 14.69
CA TYR A 48 -3.40 -4.93 15.99
C TYR A 48 -4.80 -5.57 15.97
N LEU A 49 -5.78 -4.90 15.37
CA LEU A 49 -7.14 -5.43 15.22
C LEU A 49 -7.15 -6.74 14.42
N VAL A 50 -6.45 -6.77 13.29
CA VAL A 50 -6.29 -7.97 12.47
C VAL A 50 -5.64 -9.10 13.26
N GLY A 51 -4.51 -8.85 13.92
CA GLY A 51 -3.81 -9.85 14.73
C GLY A 51 -4.63 -10.36 15.93
N SER A 52 -5.61 -9.58 16.38
CA SER A 52 -6.57 -9.94 17.43
C SER A 52 -7.81 -10.68 16.88
N GLY A 53 -7.87 -10.95 15.58
CA GLY A 53 -8.99 -11.66 14.92
C GLY A 53 -10.12 -10.76 14.43
N TRP A 54 -10.07 -9.44 14.69
CA TRP A 54 -11.09 -8.49 14.26
C TRP A 54 -10.88 -8.06 12.81
N LEU A 55 -10.91 -9.01 11.87
CA LEU A 55 -10.54 -8.79 10.47
C LEU A 55 -11.35 -7.69 9.80
N LEU A 56 -12.67 -7.66 10.01
CA LEU A 56 -13.54 -6.65 9.40
C LEU A 56 -13.20 -5.24 9.90
N ALA A 57 -13.09 -5.06 11.23
CA ALA A 57 -12.71 -3.78 11.81
C ALA A 57 -11.31 -3.35 11.38
N GLY A 58 -10.35 -4.28 11.38
CA GLY A 58 -9.00 -4.06 10.89
C GLY A 58 -8.96 -3.64 9.43
N GLY A 59 -9.77 -4.27 8.56
CA GLY A 59 -9.91 -3.89 7.15
C GLY A 59 -10.46 -2.49 6.95
N VAL A 60 -11.50 -2.11 7.70
CA VAL A 60 -12.05 -0.73 7.67
C VAL A 60 -10.98 0.28 8.09
N VAL A 61 -10.32 0.05 9.23
CA VAL A 61 -9.30 0.95 9.76
C VAL A 61 -8.10 1.05 8.81
N PHE A 62 -7.69 -0.05 8.19
CA PHE A 62 -6.60 -0.06 7.20
C PHE A 62 -6.92 0.77 5.95
N LEU A 63 -8.14 0.63 5.42
CA LEU A 63 -8.59 1.42 4.28
C LEU A 63 -8.70 2.92 4.61
N LEU A 64 -9.11 3.26 5.83
CA LEU A 64 -9.09 4.65 6.31
C LEU A 64 -7.66 5.20 6.39
N GLY A 65 -6.70 4.41 6.89
CA GLY A 65 -5.28 4.77 6.90
C GLY A 65 -4.76 5.06 5.49
N GLY A 66 -5.00 4.17 4.53
CA GLY A 66 -4.63 4.38 3.13
C GLY A 66 -5.32 5.59 2.48
N GLY A 67 -6.50 5.99 2.97
CA GLY A 67 -7.15 7.24 2.57
C GLY A 67 -6.41 8.49 3.07
N LEU A 68 -5.94 8.49 4.32
CA LEU A 68 -5.16 9.59 4.89
C LEU A 68 -3.85 9.83 4.11
N ASP A 69 -3.17 8.76 3.70
CA ASP A 69 -1.95 8.83 2.87
C ASP A 69 -2.22 9.41 1.46
N LEU A 70 -3.46 9.34 0.96
CA LEU A 70 -3.79 10.03 -0.29
C LEU A 70 -3.99 11.55 -0.07
N MET A 71 -4.39 11.92 1.15
CA MET A 71 -4.75 13.30 1.51
C MET A 71 -3.52 14.12 1.92
N ASP A 72 -2.45 13.53 2.45
CA ASP A 72 -1.26 14.26 2.91
C ASP A 72 -0.48 14.93 1.76
N GLY A 73 -0.30 14.24 0.63
CA GLY A 73 0.33 14.78 -0.56
C GLY A 73 -0.54 15.83 -1.23
N ALA A 74 -1.87 15.65 -1.21
CA ALA A 74 -2.81 16.67 -1.67
C ALA A 74 -2.78 17.90 -0.76
N LEU A 75 -2.65 17.71 0.56
CA LEU A 75 -2.49 18.78 1.54
C LEU A 75 -1.21 19.56 1.27
N ALA A 76 -0.07 18.87 1.09
CA ALA A 76 1.23 19.51 0.80
C ALA A 76 1.16 20.40 -0.46
N ARG A 77 0.51 19.94 -1.53
CA ARG A 77 0.26 20.73 -2.74
C ARG A 77 -0.66 21.92 -2.47
N LEU A 78 -1.75 21.73 -1.72
CA LEU A 78 -2.71 22.79 -1.39
C LEU A 78 -2.17 23.86 -0.42
N THR A 79 -1.15 23.53 0.37
CA THR A 79 -0.48 24.45 1.29
C THR A 79 0.83 25.00 0.74
N GLY A 80 1.32 24.49 -0.40
CA GLY A 80 2.61 24.89 -0.97
C GLY A 80 3.80 24.49 -0.11
N THR A 81 3.69 23.41 0.66
CA THR A 81 4.70 22.94 1.62
C THR A 81 5.29 21.58 1.23
N GLU A 82 5.33 21.27 -0.05
CA GLU A 82 6.02 20.08 -0.57
C GLU A 82 7.52 20.16 -0.25
N SER A 83 8.10 19.06 0.24
CA SER A 83 9.52 19.03 0.61
C SER A 83 10.14 17.66 0.36
N PRO A 84 11.46 17.58 0.07
CA PRO A 84 12.15 16.30 -0.09
C PRO A 84 12.06 15.41 1.16
N PHE A 85 12.12 15.99 2.36
CA PHE A 85 11.96 15.25 3.60
C PHE A 85 10.54 14.70 3.75
N GLY A 86 9.51 15.48 3.40
CA GLY A 86 8.12 15.00 3.42
C GLY A 86 7.91 13.82 2.47
N ALA A 87 8.46 13.88 1.26
CA ALA A 87 8.39 12.77 0.31
C ALA A 87 9.13 11.50 0.79
N LEU A 88 10.27 11.67 1.48
CA LEU A 88 10.98 10.57 2.14
C LEU A 88 10.14 9.97 3.27
N LEU A 89 9.57 10.83 4.13
CA LEU A 89 8.74 10.44 5.26
C LEU A 89 7.54 9.61 4.79
N ASP A 90 6.78 10.14 3.84
CA ASP A 90 5.65 9.46 3.17
C ASP A 90 6.07 8.08 2.65
N SER A 91 7.12 8.03 1.83
CA SER A 91 7.62 6.78 1.25
C SER A 91 8.08 5.73 2.27
N VAL A 92 8.59 6.15 3.43
CA VAL A 92 9.03 5.23 4.50
C VAL A 92 7.84 4.74 5.31
N PHE A 93 6.98 5.65 5.76
CA PHE A 93 5.85 5.32 6.61
C PHE A 93 4.75 4.56 5.86
N ASP A 94 4.61 4.77 4.55
CA ASP A 94 3.79 3.94 3.67
C ASP A 94 4.18 2.46 3.71
N ARG A 95 5.50 2.19 3.68
CA ARG A 95 6.06 0.83 3.70
C ARG A 95 5.95 0.21 5.08
N LEU A 96 6.22 0.99 6.12
CA LEU A 96 6.07 0.53 7.50
C LEU A 96 4.61 0.22 7.84
N GLY A 97 3.66 1.03 7.36
CA GLY A 97 2.23 0.78 7.55
C GLY A 97 1.76 -0.49 6.85
N GLU A 98 2.16 -0.69 5.59
CA GLU A 98 1.88 -1.93 4.85
C GLU A 98 2.50 -3.15 5.57
N ALA A 99 3.77 -3.06 5.96
CA ALA A 99 4.47 -4.14 6.68
C ALA A 99 3.84 -4.45 8.05
N ALA A 100 3.39 -3.42 8.80
CA ALA A 100 2.70 -3.61 10.06
C ALA A 100 1.43 -4.46 9.88
N LEU A 101 0.65 -4.22 8.82
CA LEU A 101 -0.52 -5.03 8.53
C LEU A 101 -0.16 -6.49 8.22
N PHE A 102 0.91 -6.74 7.44
CA PHE A 102 1.42 -8.10 7.20
C PHE A 102 1.83 -8.80 8.50
N VAL A 103 2.44 -8.08 9.45
CA VAL A 103 2.72 -8.61 10.80
C VAL A 103 1.43 -8.96 11.53
N GLY A 104 0.41 -8.09 11.47
CA GLY A 104 -0.92 -8.38 12.03
C GLY A 104 -1.53 -9.66 11.46
N LEU A 105 -1.46 -9.86 10.15
CA LEU A 105 -1.92 -11.08 9.48
C LEU A 105 -1.13 -12.32 9.89
N ALA A 106 0.19 -12.20 10.11
CA ALA A 106 1.01 -13.30 10.60
C ALA A 106 0.59 -13.71 12.02
N VAL A 107 0.38 -12.74 12.91
CA VAL A 107 -0.12 -12.99 14.27
C VAL A 107 -1.51 -13.63 14.23
N TYR A 108 -2.40 -13.14 13.37
CA TYR A 108 -3.71 -13.74 13.15
C TYR A 108 -3.59 -15.23 12.75
N GLY A 109 -2.78 -15.54 11.74
CA GLY A 109 -2.59 -16.91 11.27
C GLY A 109 -2.09 -17.86 12.36
N LEU A 110 -1.14 -17.40 13.19
CA LEU A 110 -0.60 -18.18 14.30
C LEU A 110 -1.60 -18.41 15.44
N ARG A 111 -2.58 -17.51 15.62
CA ARG A 111 -3.58 -17.59 16.71
C ARG A 111 -4.89 -18.25 16.29
N ALA A 112 -5.19 -18.31 14.99
CA ALA A 112 -6.47 -18.78 14.48
C ALA A 112 -6.68 -20.31 14.60
N GLY A 113 -5.66 -21.06 15.08
CA GLY A 113 -5.78 -22.50 15.28
C GLY A 113 -5.91 -23.30 13.97
N PHE A 114 -5.32 -22.79 12.89
CA PHE A 114 -5.34 -23.48 11.60
C PHE A 114 -4.55 -24.79 11.64
N GLY A 115 -5.00 -25.80 10.89
CA GLY A 115 -4.23 -27.02 10.70
C GLY A 115 -2.89 -26.76 9.98
N ASP A 116 -1.88 -27.57 10.28
CA ASP A 116 -0.48 -27.33 9.88
C ASP A 116 -0.28 -27.02 8.40
N HIS A 117 -0.93 -27.78 7.52
CA HIS A 117 -0.82 -27.60 6.06
C HIS A 117 -1.38 -26.24 5.61
N TYR A 118 -2.52 -25.84 6.16
CA TYR A 118 -3.13 -24.54 5.85
C TYR A 118 -2.29 -23.40 6.42
N LEU A 119 -1.81 -23.53 7.66
CA LEU A 119 -0.94 -22.51 8.28
C LEU A 119 0.35 -22.32 7.48
N MET A 120 1.00 -23.42 7.08
CA MET A 120 2.21 -23.38 6.26
C MET A 120 1.96 -22.68 4.92
N PHE A 121 0.85 -23.00 4.26
CA PHE A 121 0.47 -22.34 3.01
C PHE A 121 0.20 -20.84 3.22
N PHE A 122 -0.62 -20.50 4.22
CA PHE A 122 -0.97 -19.12 4.57
C PHE A 122 0.28 -18.27 4.85
N MET A 123 1.18 -18.76 5.70
CA MET A 123 2.42 -18.05 6.04
C MET A 123 3.35 -17.91 4.82
N THR A 124 3.43 -18.94 3.97
CA THR A 124 4.23 -18.87 2.74
C THR A 124 3.72 -17.78 1.80
N VAL A 125 2.41 -17.75 1.49
CA VAL A 125 1.86 -16.72 0.60
C VAL A 125 1.91 -15.32 1.22
N LEU A 126 1.76 -15.22 2.55
CA LEU A 126 1.91 -13.96 3.29
C LEU A 126 3.33 -13.39 3.14
N LEU A 127 4.35 -14.21 3.35
CA LEU A 127 5.74 -13.78 3.24
C LEU A 127 6.12 -13.43 1.79
N LEU A 128 5.66 -14.21 0.81
CA LEU A 128 5.87 -13.89 -0.61
C LEU A 128 5.20 -12.56 -0.98
N ALA A 129 3.97 -12.31 -0.53
CA ALA A 129 3.26 -11.05 -0.75
C ALA A 129 4.01 -9.87 -0.14
N LEU A 130 4.52 -10.02 1.09
CA LEU A 130 5.35 -9.01 1.75
C LEU A 130 6.64 -8.74 0.94
N ILE A 131 7.40 -9.77 0.59
CA ILE A 131 8.67 -9.63 -0.15
C ILE A 131 8.44 -8.90 -1.48
N PHE A 132 7.47 -9.34 -2.28
CA PHE A 132 7.23 -8.73 -3.59
C PHE A 132 6.61 -7.34 -3.50
N SER A 133 5.75 -7.06 -2.51
CA SER A 133 5.20 -5.71 -2.29
C SER A 133 6.31 -4.69 -1.99
N GLN A 134 7.26 -5.05 -1.10
CA GLN A 134 8.41 -4.21 -0.78
C GLN A 134 9.37 -4.09 -1.97
N GLY A 135 9.62 -5.18 -2.69
CA GLY A 135 10.47 -5.19 -3.89
C GLY A 135 9.97 -4.26 -4.99
N VAL A 136 8.66 -4.23 -5.26
CA VAL A 136 8.06 -3.28 -6.23
C VAL A 136 8.30 -1.83 -5.81
N SER A 137 8.10 -1.51 -4.53
CA SER A 137 8.29 -0.16 -3.98
C SER A 137 9.77 0.26 -3.95
N TYR A 138 10.69 -0.66 -3.66
CA TYR A 138 12.13 -0.42 -3.66
C TYR A 138 12.64 -0.16 -5.07
N LEU A 139 12.26 -1.00 -6.03
CA LEU A 139 12.71 -0.89 -7.41
C LEU A 139 12.28 0.43 -8.05
N ARG A 140 11.09 0.93 -7.70
CA ARG A 140 10.65 2.29 -8.05
C ARG A 140 11.62 3.34 -7.52
N ALA A 141 11.85 3.36 -6.21
CA ALA A 141 12.70 4.36 -5.57
C ALA A 141 14.14 4.29 -6.08
N ARG A 142 14.66 3.07 -6.34
CA ARG A 142 15.99 2.89 -6.93
C ARG A 142 16.06 3.38 -8.37
N GLY A 143 15.03 3.13 -9.17
CA GLY A 143 14.92 3.67 -10.53
C GLY A 143 14.92 5.20 -10.53
N GLU A 144 14.10 5.82 -9.68
CA GLU A 144 14.06 7.29 -9.52
C GLU A 144 15.43 7.84 -9.08
N GLY A 145 16.13 7.16 -8.17
CA GLY A 145 17.50 7.51 -7.76
C GLY A 145 18.57 7.34 -8.85
N LEU A 146 18.27 6.57 -9.91
CA LEU A 146 19.12 6.46 -11.12
C LEU A 146 18.68 7.44 -12.23
N GLY A 147 17.75 8.36 -11.95
CA GLY A 147 17.20 9.31 -12.93
C GLY A 147 16.10 8.74 -13.82
N VAL A 148 15.60 7.53 -13.52
CA VAL A 148 14.64 6.80 -14.35
C VAL A 148 13.25 6.81 -13.69
N PHE A 149 12.36 7.67 -14.19
CA PHE A 149 11.01 7.84 -13.66
C PHE A 149 10.01 6.91 -14.36
N THR A 150 9.69 5.76 -13.75
CA THR A 150 8.73 4.81 -14.30
C THR A 150 7.37 4.86 -13.59
N ARG A 151 6.31 5.10 -14.37
CA ARG A 151 4.91 4.86 -13.95
C ARG A 151 4.42 3.44 -14.25
N ALA A 152 5.31 2.58 -14.77
CA ALA A 152 4.98 1.24 -15.19
C ALA A 152 4.69 0.30 -13.99
N GLY A 153 3.70 -0.58 -14.14
CA GLY A 153 3.40 -1.63 -13.18
C GLY A 153 1.91 -1.92 -13.04
N VAL A 154 1.55 -3.21 -12.99
CA VAL A 154 0.16 -3.64 -12.83
C VAL A 154 -0.28 -3.49 -11.37
N MET A 155 0.54 -3.96 -10.42
CA MET A 155 0.26 -3.87 -8.99
C MET A 155 1.02 -2.70 -8.35
N THR A 156 0.37 -1.54 -8.21
CA THR A 156 0.93 -0.41 -7.46
C THR A 156 0.37 -0.40 -6.03
N ARG A 157 0.85 0.53 -5.19
CA ARG A 157 0.47 0.54 -3.76
C ARG A 157 -1.04 0.68 -3.54
N PRO A 158 -1.76 1.62 -4.20
CA PRO A 158 -3.21 1.74 -4.03
C PRO A 158 -3.97 0.44 -4.34
N GLU A 159 -3.60 -0.29 -5.39
CA GLU A 159 -4.26 -1.56 -5.71
C GLU A 159 -4.03 -2.62 -4.62
N ARG A 160 -2.83 -2.68 -4.03
CA ARG A 160 -2.56 -3.60 -2.91
C ARG A 160 -3.35 -3.22 -1.68
N VAL A 161 -3.38 -1.94 -1.32
CA VAL A 161 -4.13 -1.44 -0.15
C VAL A 161 -5.61 -1.77 -0.28
N VAL A 162 -6.20 -1.50 -1.46
CA VAL A 162 -7.62 -1.81 -1.74
C VAL A 162 -7.87 -3.31 -1.72
N LEU A 163 -7.05 -4.10 -2.41
CA LEU A 163 -7.25 -5.55 -2.50
C LEU A 163 -7.11 -6.23 -1.14
N LEU A 164 -6.12 -5.83 -0.34
CA LEU A 164 -5.90 -6.35 1.00
C LEU A 164 -6.99 -5.88 1.97
N GLY A 165 -7.39 -4.61 1.89
CA GLY A 165 -8.49 -4.07 2.69
C GLY A 165 -9.82 -4.77 2.41
N ILE A 166 -10.20 -4.95 1.14
CA ILE A 166 -11.39 -5.73 0.76
C ILE A 166 -11.24 -7.18 1.24
N GLY A 167 -10.07 -7.79 1.03
CA GLY A 167 -9.76 -9.14 1.51
C GLY A 167 -9.99 -9.32 3.01
N LEU A 168 -9.66 -8.31 3.82
CA LEU A 168 -9.93 -8.28 5.26
C LEU A 168 -11.43 -8.17 5.59
N LEU A 169 -12.19 -7.35 4.85
CA LEU A 169 -13.63 -7.19 5.05
C LEU A 169 -14.40 -8.50 4.82
N ILE A 170 -14.01 -9.27 3.81
CA ILE A 170 -14.58 -10.59 3.48
C ILE A 170 -13.76 -11.76 4.04
N GLY A 171 -12.73 -11.48 4.84
CA GLY A 171 -11.75 -12.46 5.35
C GLY A 171 -12.31 -13.45 6.38
N GLN A 172 -13.60 -13.32 6.73
CA GLN A 172 -14.33 -14.30 7.55
C GLN A 172 -14.47 -15.65 6.83
N ILE A 173 -14.35 -15.67 5.51
CA ILE A 173 -14.34 -16.89 4.70
C ILE A 173 -12.90 -17.40 4.63
N VAL A 174 -12.66 -18.62 5.10
CA VAL A 174 -11.33 -19.23 5.31
C VAL A 174 -10.39 -19.05 4.10
N TRP A 175 -10.85 -19.26 2.87
CA TRP A 175 -9.97 -19.22 1.70
C TRP A 175 -9.74 -17.82 1.10
N VAL A 176 -10.46 -16.79 1.56
CA VAL A 176 -10.37 -15.45 0.97
C VAL A 176 -8.99 -14.83 1.20
N LEU A 177 -8.51 -14.79 2.45
CA LEU A 177 -7.23 -14.18 2.78
C LEU A 177 -6.03 -14.83 2.06
N PRO A 178 -5.83 -16.17 2.09
CA PRO A 178 -4.71 -16.77 1.38
C PRO A 178 -4.80 -16.57 -0.14
N VAL A 179 -6.00 -16.56 -0.73
CA VAL A 179 -6.17 -16.28 -2.17
C VAL A 179 -5.82 -14.83 -2.51
N VAL A 180 -6.25 -13.87 -1.67
CA VAL A 180 -5.88 -12.46 -1.81
C VAL A 180 -4.37 -12.27 -1.68
N LEU A 181 -3.73 -12.90 -0.68
CA LEU A 181 -2.28 -12.85 -0.48
C LEU A 181 -1.53 -13.48 -1.66
N LEU A 182 -1.99 -14.63 -2.16
CA LEU A 182 -1.41 -15.27 -3.34
C LEU A 182 -1.53 -14.36 -4.57
N ALA A 183 -2.69 -13.73 -4.80
CA ALA A 183 -2.88 -12.79 -5.89
C ALA A 183 -1.92 -11.59 -5.77
N ILE A 184 -1.77 -11.03 -4.57
CA ILE A 184 -0.80 -9.95 -4.31
C ILE A 184 0.62 -10.42 -4.62
N ALA A 185 1.02 -11.60 -4.15
CA ALA A 185 2.35 -12.15 -4.38
C ALA A 185 2.65 -12.34 -5.87
N VAL A 186 1.74 -12.99 -6.61
CA VAL A 186 1.92 -13.29 -8.04
C VAL A 186 1.97 -12.02 -8.87
N VAL A 187 1.00 -11.11 -8.71
CA VAL A 187 0.95 -9.89 -9.53
C VAL A 187 2.05 -8.91 -9.14
N SER A 188 2.45 -8.86 -7.86
CA SER A 188 3.61 -8.04 -7.43
C SER A 188 4.92 -8.60 -7.95
N CYS A 189 5.10 -9.92 -7.96
CA CYS A 189 6.27 -10.57 -8.59
C CYS A 189 6.35 -10.20 -10.08
N PHE A 190 5.25 -10.37 -10.82
CA PHE A 190 5.19 -9.96 -12.22
C PHE A 190 5.51 -8.47 -12.40
N THR A 191 4.93 -7.61 -11.55
CA THR A 191 5.16 -6.16 -11.60
C THR A 191 6.61 -5.79 -11.30
N LEU A 192 7.27 -6.52 -10.40
CA LEU A 192 8.68 -6.32 -10.06
C LEU A 192 9.56 -6.57 -11.29
N PHE A 193 9.41 -7.73 -11.95
CA PHE A 193 10.16 -8.04 -13.17
C PHE A 193 9.83 -7.07 -14.30
N GLN A 194 8.54 -6.73 -14.49
CA GLN A 194 8.11 -5.73 -15.47
C GLN A 194 8.83 -4.40 -15.28
N ARG A 195 8.88 -3.89 -14.04
CA ARG A 195 9.58 -2.64 -13.70
C ARG A 195 11.09 -2.77 -13.94
N MET A 196 11.69 -3.91 -13.59
CA MET A 196 13.13 -4.12 -13.74
C MET A 196 13.56 -4.06 -15.21
N PHE A 197 12.83 -4.75 -16.09
CA PHE A 197 13.09 -4.70 -17.53
C PHE A 197 12.81 -3.33 -18.13
N THR A 198 11.79 -2.62 -17.65
CA THR A 198 11.51 -1.24 -18.08
C THR A 198 12.65 -0.29 -17.71
N ILE A 199 13.16 -0.38 -16.47
CA ILE A 199 14.27 0.46 -16.01
C ILE A 199 15.54 0.15 -16.81
N ARG A 200 15.88 -1.13 -17.01
CA ARG A 200 17.03 -1.54 -17.83
C ARG A 200 16.95 -0.92 -19.22
N HIS A 201 15.82 -1.06 -19.91
CA HIS A 201 15.64 -0.54 -21.26
C HIS A 201 15.81 0.99 -21.33
N GLN A 202 15.34 1.73 -20.33
CA GLN A 202 15.49 3.18 -20.27
C GLN A 202 16.92 3.62 -19.97
N LEU A 203 17.66 2.86 -19.14
CA LEU A 203 19.08 3.11 -18.91
C LEU A 203 19.90 2.87 -20.18
N ASP A 204 19.62 1.80 -20.90
CA ASP A 204 20.32 1.46 -22.16
C ASP A 204 20.09 2.50 -23.27
N GLN A 205 19.01 3.30 -23.20
CA GLN A 205 18.71 4.39 -24.16
C GLN A 205 19.22 5.77 -23.73
N GLY A 206 19.53 5.93 -22.44
CA GLY A 206 19.95 7.21 -21.85
C GLY A 206 21.46 7.35 -21.64
N GLY A 207 22.23 6.29 -21.87
CA GLY A 207 23.70 6.30 -21.89
C GLY A 207 24.25 6.36 -23.32
#